data_AF-A0A7S3KW26-F1
#
_entry.id   AF-A0A7S3KW26-F1
#
_cell.length_a   1.000
_cell.length_b   1.000
_cell.length_c   1.000
_cell.angle_alpha   90.00
_cell.angle_beta   90.00
_cell.angle_gamma   90.00
#
_symmetry.space_group_name_H-M   'P 1'
#
loop_
_entity.id
_entity.type
_entity.pdbx_description
1 polymer ?
#
loop_
_entity_poly.entity_id
_entity_poly.type
_entity_poly.pdbx_seq_one_letter_code
_entity_poly.pdbx_strand_id
1 'polypeptide(L)'
;NFGPADWSEVGCDDIAKCPGWPTNWAERSDYIPYYQGMPNTCLDCSESNSKECRDSPQSPIDLDTGITAIRECKDWHKMTFQTGNCRFNKMNFEILPHVLRAGQPETGCQINPCVDFSFGFAEEWLLRHTDISLPSQHTLNGKRFAGEVILTHVLGVNVSNKEIGNVSWLLEVGTEVDFYDFLELYIRRWRNVAKKTVRDCIKRRRMKENGNPLHAPPVRLLESLPLSETNYTEPEPMDVLSRPFFDCRQRKFHPYDWWDEAQTEYYFRYEGSLTEPPCVRTAHWRVMRRPIRVAPSQIRALEKLLAERIDPDTCEAYTAGRPRDGDTTAVDVNRPLQKYRHTHKLVYCECVDWKSRFRVDGEYCSFPMEVRGVSNFTN
;
A
#
# COMPACT_ATOMS: atom_id res chain seq x y z
N ASN A 1 -19.94 3.07 6.17
CA ASN A 1 -19.10 3.31 7.35
C ASN A 1 -17.72 2.84 6.99
N PHE A 2 -16.78 3.77 6.95
CA PHE A 2 -15.34 3.47 6.97
C PHE A 2 -15.07 2.50 8.12
N GLY A 3 -13.90 1.85 8.15
CA GLY A 3 -13.38 1.43 9.45
C GLY A 3 -13.61 2.58 10.44
N PRO A 4 -14.20 2.31 11.61
CA PRO A 4 -15.33 2.97 12.27
C PRO A 4 -15.78 4.39 11.83
N ALA A 5 -17.01 4.77 12.18
CA ALA A 5 -17.48 6.15 11.97
C ALA A 5 -16.55 7.21 12.58
N ASP A 6 -15.73 6.80 13.55
CA ASP A 6 -14.74 7.61 14.24
C ASP A 6 -13.38 6.88 14.24
N TRP A 7 -12.43 7.35 13.44
CA TRP A 7 -11.07 6.78 13.42
C TRP A 7 -10.30 6.99 14.75
N SER A 8 -10.80 7.89 15.60
CA SER A 8 -10.31 8.11 16.96
C SER A 8 -10.85 7.08 17.97
N GLU A 9 -11.84 6.26 17.57
CA GLU A 9 -12.45 5.19 18.38
C GLU A 9 -12.18 3.76 17.86
N VAL A 10 -11.38 3.58 16.80
CA VAL A 10 -10.95 2.24 16.30
C VAL A 10 -9.92 1.60 17.23
N GLY A 11 -10.23 1.48 18.51
CA GLY A 11 -9.41 0.73 19.44
C GLY A 11 -9.59 -0.76 19.19
N CYS A 12 -8.49 -1.50 19.15
CA CYS A 12 -8.53 -2.95 19.38
C CYS A 12 -8.00 -3.22 20.77
N ASP A 13 -8.80 -3.87 21.61
CA ASP A 13 -8.40 -4.26 22.96
C ASP A 13 -7.24 -5.28 22.95
N ASP A 14 -7.09 -6.02 21.85
CA ASP A 14 -6.02 -6.98 21.61
C ASP A 14 -5.18 -6.55 20.39
N ILE A 15 -3.99 -6.01 20.66
CA ILE A 15 -3.01 -5.58 19.66
C ILE A 15 -2.65 -6.73 18.70
N ALA A 16 -2.60 -7.97 19.18
CA ALA A 16 -2.25 -9.13 18.35
C ALA A 16 -3.34 -9.51 17.34
N LYS A 17 -4.57 -9.00 17.53
CA LYS A 17 -5.72 -9.23 16.64
C LYS A 17 -6.17 -7.99 15.90
N CYS A 18 -5.46 -6.87 16.04
CA CYS A 18 -5.96 -5.63 15.46
C CYS A 18 -5.76 -5.57 13.94
N PRO A 19 -6.81 -5.27 13.16
CA PRO A 19 -6.67 -5.00 11.74
C PRO A 19 -5.72 -3.81 11.51
N GLY A 20 -4.66 -4.00 10.72
CA GLY A 20 -3.63 -2.97 10.48
C GLY A 20 -2.44 -3.06 11.43
N TRP A 21 -2.57 -3.79 12.56
CA TRP A 21 -1.37 -4.21 13.28
C TRP A 21 -0.58 -5.15 12.37
N PRO A 22 0.71 -4.93 12.15
CA PRO A 22 1.49 -5.83 11.32
C PRO A 22 1.55 -7.19 12.03
N THR A 23 0.73 -8.13 11.56
CA THR A 23 0.60 -9.51 12.04
C THR A 23 1.95 -10.24 12.09
N ASN A 24 2.96 -9.74 11.36
CA ASN A 24 4.31 -10.30 11.28
C ASN A 24 5.38 -9.48 12.03
N TRP A 25 5.01 -8.49 12.85
CA TRP A 25 5.95 -7.89 13.80
C TRP A 25 6.08 -8.70 15.11
N ALA A 26 5.21 -9.71 15.28
CA ALA A 26 5.07 -10.47 16.52
C ALA A 26 6.26 -11.37 16.88
N GLU A 27 7.17 -11.66 15.94
CA GLU A 27 8.34 -12.51 16.24
C GLU A 27 9.56 -11.75 16.77
N ARG A 28 9.52 -10.41 16.86
CA ARG A 28 10.44 -9.69 17.74
C ARG A 28 9.65 -9.12 18.91
N SER A 29 9.81 -9.75 20.06
CA SER A 29 9.29 -9.37 21.38
C SER A 29 9.56 -7.93 21.80
N ASP A 30 10.23 -7.13 20.97
CA ASP A 30 10.82 -5.84 21.30
C ASP A 30 10.02 -4.67 20.67
N TYR A 31 9.25 -4.96 19.60
CA TYR A 31 8.35 -3.99 18.95
C TYR A 31 6.99 -3.91 19.65
N ILE A 32 6.44 -5.06 20.06
CA ILE A 32 5.17 -5.14 20.80
C ILE A 32 5.20 -4.30 22.09
N PRO A 33 6.22 -4.36 22.98
CA PRO A 33 6.25 -3.60 24.22
C PRO A 33 6.32 -2.08 24.05
N TYR A 34 6.85 -1.59 22.92
CA TYR A 34 6.96 -0.15 22.71
C TYR A 34 5.61 0.51 22.43
N TYR A 35 4.80 -0.18 21.64
CA TYR A 35 3.49 0.30 21.23
C TYR A 35 2.37 -0.27 22.14
N GLN A 36 2.68 -1.24 23.01
CA GLN A 36 1.83 -1.64 24.12
C GLN A 36 1.50 -0.41 24.98
N GLY A 37 0.21 -0.06 25.03
CA GLY A 37 -0.30 1.10 25.76
C GLY A 37 -0.42 2.40 24.96
N MET A 38 0.00 2.42 23.69
CA MET A 38 -0.38 3.53 22.80
C MET A 38 -1.84 3.38 22.36
N PRO A 39 -2.58 4.50 22.20
CA PRO A 39 -3.88 4.47 21.56
C PRO A 39 -3.71 3.85 20.18
N ASN A 40 -4.39 2.73 19.94
CA ASN A 40 -4.38 2.08 18.63
C ASN A 40 -5.39 2.75 17.70
N THR A 41 -5.40 4.07 17.68
CA THR A 41 -6.37 4.90 16.97
C THR A 41 -5.65 5.96 16.18
N CYS A 42 -6.29 6.43 15.11
CA CYS A 42 -5.71 7.46 14.26
C CYS A 42 -6.30 8.81 14.62
N LEU A 43 -5.44 9.79 14.89
CA LEU A 43 -5.88 11.18 15.04
C LEU A 43 -6.37 11.69 13.68
N ASP A 44 -7.65 12.02 13.54
CA ASP A 44 -8.12 12.71 12.33
C ASP A 44 -7.79 14.21 12.42
N CYS A 45 -6.80 14.63 11.66
CA CYS A 45 -6.35 16.01 11.53
C CYS A 45 -6.72 16.61 10.16
N SER A 46 -7.81 16.13 9.55
CA SER A 46 -8.42 16.75 8.36
C SER A 46 -8.87 18.20 8.64
N GLU A 47 -9.37 18.49 9.84
CA GLU A 47 -9.74 19.82 10.31
C GLU A 47 -8.80 20.36 11.43
N SER A 48 -8.63 21.69 11.52
CA SER A 48 -7.45 22.28 12.19
C SER A 48 -7.53 22.54 13.69
N ASN A 49 -8.60 22.16 14.39
CA ASN A 49 -8.92 22.84 15.66
C ASN A 49 -8.71 22.04 16.97
N SER A 50 -8.19 20.82 16.95
CA SER A 50 -7.74 20.16 18.19
C SER A 50 -6.32 20.59 18.58
N LYS A 51 -6.06 20.80 19.88
CA LYS A 51 -4.69 21.04 20.39
C LYS A 51 -3.75 19.89 20.00
N GLU A 52 -4.27 18.67 19.93
CA GLU A 52 -3.55 17.45 19.58
C GLU A 52 -3.06 17.45 18.13
N CYS A 53 -3.79 18.06 17.22
CA CYS A 53 -3.40 18.16 15.81
C CYS A 53 -2.43 19.30 15.51
N ARG A 54 -2.22 20.29 16.41
CA ARG A 54 -1.41 21.50 16.08
C ARG A 54 -0.02 21.17 15.54
N ASP A 55 0.67 20.24 16.19
CA ASP A 55 2.03 19.83 15.89
C ASP A 55 2.13 18.35 15.47
N SER A 56 0.99 17.73 15.09
CA SER A 56 0.94 16.33 14.71
C SER A 56 1.09 16.18 13.20
N PRO A 57 2.23 15.66 12.69
CA PRO A 57 2.37 15.33 11.27
C PRO A 57 1.66 14.00 10.97
N GLN A 58 0.34 14.04 10.74
CA GLN A 58 -0.44 12.87 10.34
C GLN A 58 -0.39 12.67 8.83
N SER A 59 -0.45 11.41 8.39
CA SER A 59 -0.47 11.01 6.98
C SER A 59 -1.81 10.36 6.62
N PRO A 60 -2.25 10.38 5.35
CA PRO A 60 -1.58 10.96 4.19
C PRO A 60 -1.83 12.46 4.03
N ILE A 61 -0.98 13.15 3.26
CA ILE A 61 -1.14 14.57 2.92
C ILE A 61 -1.26 14.77 1.40
N ASP A 62 -1.67 15.96 0.99
CA ASP A 62 -1.48 16.42 -0.38
C ASP A 62 -0.04 16.88 -0.59
N LEU A 63 0.60 16.37 -1.64
CA LEU A 63 1.94 16.75 -2.06
C LEU A 63 1.80 17.88 -3.09
N ASP A 64 1.73 19.11 -2.61
CA ASP A 64 1.57 20.28 -3.47
C ASP A 64 2.92 20.93 -3.79
N THR A 65 3.31 20.85 -5.06
CA THR A 65 4.52 21.47 -5.63
C THR A 65 4.49 23.00 -5.61
N GLY A 66 3.32 23.61 -5.49
CA GLY A 66 3.12 25.05 -5.41
C GLY A 66 3.30 25.63 -4.00
N ILE A 67 3.50 24.79 -2.98
CA ILE A 67 3.76 25.26 -1.62
C ILE A 67 5.15 25.92 -1.58
N THR A 68 5.20 27.24 -1.38
CA THR A 68 6.42 28.09 -1.23
C THR A 68 7.34 27.70 -0.07
N ALA A 69 7.06 26.62 0.65
CA ALA A 69 7.79 26.11 1.80
C ALA A 69 8.50 24.77 1.54
N ILE A 70 8.59 24.32 0.27
CA ILE A 70 9.45 23.18 -0.09
C ILE A 70 10.87 23.51 0.33
N ARG A 71 11.39 22.75 1.29
CA ARG A 71 12.75 22.91 1.78
C ARG A 71 13.72 22.34 0.75
N GLU A 72 14.93 22.91 0.72
CA GLU A 72 16.05 22.36 -0.05
C GLU A 72 16.29 20.90 0.33
N CYS A 73 16.49 20.05 -0.68
CA CYS A 73 16.77 18.64 -0.46
C CYS A 73 18.22 18.47 0.00
N LYS A 74 18.40 18.23 1.30
CA LYS A 74 19.71 18.00 1.92
C LYS A 74 20.14 16.54 1.88
N ASP A 75 19.68 15.78 0.89
CA ASP A 75 20.02 14.37 0.72
C ASP A 75 21.39 14.28 0.02
N TRP A 76 22.29 13.44 0.53
CA TRP A 76 23.65 13.32 -0.01
C TRP A 76 23.75 12.45 -1.26
N HIS A 77 22.70 11.66 -1.53
CA HIS A 77 22.61 10.79 -2.69
C HIS A 77 21.14 10.47 -2.98
N LYS A 78 20.87 9.95 -4.17
CA LYS A 78 19.60 9.28 -4.47
C LYS A 78 19.45 8.00 -3.63
N MET A 79 18.21 7.62 -3.34
CA MET A 79 17.94 6.32 -2.73
C MET A 79 18.53 5.15 -3.55
N THR A 80 19.09 4.17 -2.86
CA THR A 80 19.57 2.92 -3.46
C THR A 80 18.93 1.72 -2.76
N PHE A 81 18.89 0.56 -3.40
CA PHE A 81 18.23 -0.61 -2.84
C PHE A 81 18.98 -1.90 -3.16
N GLN A 82 18.83 -2.88 -2.28
CA GLN A 82 19.26 -4.26 -2.50
C GLN A 82 18.03 -5.15 -2.50
N THR A 83 17.92 -6.00 -3.51
CA THR A 83 16.71 -6.79 -3.78
C THR A 83 16.51 -7.94 -2.80
N GLY A 84 17.57 -8.31 -2.08
CA GLY A 84 17.62 -9.55 -1.31
C GLY A 84 17.50 -10.80 -2.17
N ASN A 85 17.21 -11.92 -1.52
CA ASN A 85 17.00 -13.23 -2.16
C ASN A 85 15.72 -13.96 -1.70
N CYS A 86 14.77 -13.22 -1.11
CA CYS A 86 13.44 -13.72 -0.77
C CYS A 86 12.73 -14.31 -2.01
N ARG A 87 12.01 -15.41 -1.83
CA ARG A 87 11.23 -16.04 -2.91
C ARG A 87 9.78 -15.55 -2.90
N PHE A 88 9.29 -15.04 -4.03
CA PHE A 88 7.91 -14.54 -4.17
C PHE A 88 6.84 -15.56 -3.78
N ASN A 89 7.02 -16.84 -4.14
CA ASN A 89 6.07 -17.90 -3.81
C ASN A 89 6.01 -18.25 -2.32
N LYS A 90 6.92 -17.71 -1.51
CA LYS A 90 6.95 -17.84 -0.05
C LYS A 90 6.43 -16.60 0.67
N MET A 91 6.22 -15.48 -0.04
CA MET A 91 5.63 -14.28 0.54
C MET A 91 4.23 -14.56 1.11
N ASN A 92 3.88 -13.85 2.16
CA ASN A 92 2.58 -13.94 2.80
C ASN A 92 1.62 -12.95 2.13
N PHE A 93 0.44 -13.40 1.70
CA PHE A 93 -0.54 -12.55 1.02
C PHE A 93 -1.83 -12.51 1.83
N GLU A 94 -2.31 -11.30 2.10
CA GLU A 94 -3.49 -11.04 2.91
C GLU A 94 -4.37 -9.98 2.26
N ILE A 95 -5.68 -10.14 2.40
CA ILE A 95 -6.68 -9.13 2.01
C ILE A 95 -7.22 -8.56 3.32
N LEU A 96 -6.65 -7.44 3.74
CA LEU A 96 -7.07 -6.74 4.96
C LEU A 96 -8.27 -5.82 4.64
N PRO A 97 -9.03 -5.39 5.65
CA PRO A 97 -10.21 -4.54 5.43
C PRO A 97 -9.93 -3.26 4.63
N HIS A 98 -8.73 -2.70 4.74
CA HIS A 98 -8.34 -1.41 4.16
C HIS A 98 -7.20 -1.49 3.15
N VAL A 99 -6.63 -2.68 2.90
CA VAL A 99 -5.44 -2.81 2.04
C VAL A 99 -5.23 -4.25 1.53
N LEU A 100 -4.61 -4.37 0.36
CA LEU A 100 -4.06 -5.63 -0.15
C LEU A 100 -2.58 -5.72 0.26
N ARG A 101 -2.25 -6.65 1.15
CA ARG A 101 -0.90 -6.77 1.74
C ARG A 101 -0.14 -7.98 1.22
N ALA A 102 1.13 -7.77 0.92
CA ALA A 102 2.11 -8.79 0.57
C ALA A 102 3.33 -8.68 1.49
N GLY A 103 3.37 -9.50 2.53
CA GLY A 103 4.44 -9.55 3.52
C GLY A 103 5.68 -10.31 3.04
N GLN A 104 6.85 -9.84 3.45
CA GLN A 104 8.09 -10.60 3.29
C GLN A 104 8.01 -11.94 4.02
N PRO A 105 8.60 -13.00 3.46
CA PRO A 105 8.52 -14.33 4.04
C PRO A 105 9.32 -14.41 5.35
N GLU A 106 8.76 -15.07 6.37
CA GLU A 106 9.46 -15.35 7.64
C GLU A 106 10.65 -16.30 7.45
N THR A 107 10.52 -17.26 6.51
CA THR A 107 11.55 -18.26 6.22
C THR A 107 11.89 -18.30 4.74
N GLY A 108 13.14 -18.65 4.42
CA GLY A 108 13.61 -18.74 3.03
C GLY A 108 14.06 -17.40 2.44
N CYS A 109 14.34 -16.41 3.28
CA CYS A 109 15.08 -15.21 2.92
C CYS A 109 16.39 -15.16 3.70
N GLN A 110 17.53 -15.36 3.02
CA GLN A 110 18.85 -15.27 3.66
C GLN A 110 19.34 -13.82 3.68
N ILE A 111 18.99 -13.04 2.64
CA ILE A 111 19.29 -11.63 2.51
C ILE A 111 17.97 -10.91 2.30
N ASN A 112 17.58 -10.10 3.28
CA ASN A 112 16.35 -9.30 3.19
C ASN A 112 16.53 -8.19 2.15
N PRO A 113 15.48 -7.87 1.38
CA PRO A 113 15.48 -6.66 0.59
C PRO A 113 15.61 -5.46 1.51
N CYS A 114 16.45 -4.49 1.13
CA CYS A 114 16.65 -3.27 1.90
C CYS A 114 16.74 -2.05 1.00
N VAL A 115 16.44 -0.89 1.57
CA VAL A 115 16.63 0.41 0.95
C VAL A 115 17.58 1.23 1.81
N ASP A 116 18.46 1.96 1.15
CA ASP A 116 19.28 3.00 1.71
C ASP A 116 18.56 4.32 1.47
N PHE A 117 17.92 4.84 2.53
CA PHE A 117 17.34 6.17 2.49
C PHE A 117 18.46 7.20 2.65
N SER A 118 18.51 8.18 1.74
CA SER A 118 19.35 9.34 1.97
C SER A 118 18.82 10.20 3.15
N PHE A 119 19.61 11.19 3.56
CA PHE A 119 19.40 12.12 4.68
C PHE A 119 19.94 11.67 6.06
N GLY A 120 21.15 11.10 6.11
CA GLY A 120 21.84 10.85 7.38
C GLY A 120 21.32 9.64 8.16
N PHE A 121 20.49 8.80 7.54
CA PHE A 121 20.26 7.43 8.01
C PHE A 121 21.48 6.59 7.61
N ALA A 122 22.28 6.18 8.59
CA ALA A 122 23.50 5.43 8.33
C ALA A 122 23.24 3.92 8.18
N GLU A 123 22.05 3.45 8.55
CA GLU A 123 21.69 2.04 8.55
C GLU A 123 20.77 1.64 7.39
N GLU A 124 20.82 0.35 7.04
CA GLU A 124 19.95 -0.25 6.02
C GLU A 124 18.52 -0.43 6.55
N TRP A 125 17.53 -0.13 5.70
CA TRP A 125 16.11 -0.26 6.04
C TRP A 125 15.52 -1.49 5.38
N LEU A 126 15.14 -2.47 6.20
CA LEU A 126 14.68 -3.77 5.74
C LEU A 126 13.21 -3.71 5.34
N LEU A 127 12.90 -4.14 4.11
CA LEU A 127 11.53 -4.25 3.62
C LEU A 127 10.75 -5.27 4.44
N ARG A 128 9.51 -4.94 4.82
CA ARG A 128 8.62 -5.81 5.60
C ARG A 128 7.39 -6.23 4.84
N HIS A 129 6.73 -5.30 4.15
CA HIS A 129 5.59 -5.62 3.33
C HIS A 129 5.39 -4.59 2.23
N THR A 130 4.64 -5.00 1.22
CA THR A 130 4.09 -4.15 0.17
C THR A 130 2.58 -4.11 0.33
N ASP A 131 2.04 -2.91 0.37
CA ASP A 131 0.63 -2.62 0.54
C ASP A 131 0.10 -1.93 -0.72
N ILE A 132 -1.09 -2.31 -1.18
CA ILE A 132 -1.80 -1.63 -2.26
C ILE A 132 -3.17 -1.19 -1.76
N SER A 133 -3.41 0.12 -1.80
CA SER A 133 -4.66 0.77 -1.39
C SER A 133 -5.32 1.46 -2.59
N LEU A 134 -6.66 1.46 -2.63
CA LEU A 134 -7.45 2.07 -3.71
C LEU A 134 -8.60 2.92 -3.16
N PRO A 135 -8.74 4.19 -3.56
CA PRO A 135 -7.81 4.97 -4.39
C PRO A 135 -6.51 5.29 -3.62
N SER A 136 -5.62 6.11 -4.20
CA SER A 136 -4.37 6.49 -3.54
C SER A 136 -4.59 7.13 -2.16
N GLN A 137 -3.67 6.94 -1.22
CA GLN A 137 -3.71 7.57 0.10
C GLN A 137 -3.30 9.04 0.00
N HIS A 138 -2.17 9.29 -0.66
CA HIS A 138 -1.68 10.63 -0.98
C HIS A 138 -2.39 11.19 -2.21
N THR A 139 -2.36 12.52 -2.32
CA THR A 139 -2.64 13.24 -3.56
C THR A 139 -1.40 13.99 -4.00
N LEU A 140 -1.33 14.32 -5.29
CA LEU A 140 -0.29 15.16 -5.86
C LEU A 140 -0.98 16.34 -6.53
N ASN A 141 -0.68 17.57 -6.07
CA ASN A 141 -1.33 18.79 -6.54
C ASN A 141 -2.87 18.69 -6.57
N GLY A 142 -3.47 18.16 -5.49
CA GLY A 142 -4.91 17.95 -5.36
C GLY A 142 -5.49 16.80 -6.19
N LYS A 143 -4.71 16.13 -7.05
CA LYS A 143 -5.16 14.96 -7.82
C LYS A 143 -5.10 13.69 -6.99
N ARG A 144 -6.24 13.00 -6.89
CA ARG A 144 -6.35 11.61 -6.41
C ARG A 144 -6.05 10.63 -7.55
N PHE A 145 -5.33 9.56 -7.25
CA PHE A 145 -4.95 8.52 -8.19
C PHE A 145 -5.74 7.23 -7.93
N ALA A 146 -5.76 6.30 -8.89
CA ALA A 146 -6.59 5.09 -8.79
C ALA A 146 -6.12 4.10 -7.72
N GLY A 147 -4.86 4.21 -7.30
CA GLY A 147 -4.32 3.46 -6.17
C GLY A 147 -2.97 3.98 -5.74
N GLU A 148 -2.44 3.41 -4.67
CA GLU A 148 -1.09 3.67 -4.20
C GLU A 148 -0.44 2.38 -3.69
N VAL A 149 0.77 2.12 -4.17
CA VAL A 149 1.64 1.04 -3.72
C VAL A 149 2.57 1.60 -2.67
N ILE A 150 2.63 0.99 -1.48
CA ILE A 150 3.45 1.43 -0.36
C ILE A 150 4.36 0.28 0.05
N LEU A 151 5.67 0.48 -0.05
CA LEU A 151 6.68 -0.43 0.47
C LEU A 151 7.11 0.08 1.85
N THR A 152 6.83 -0.71 2.88
CA THR A 152 7.12 -0.36 4.28
C THR A 152 8.38 -1.07 4.75
N HIS A 153 9.33 -0.27 5.23
CA HIS A 153 10.64 -0.70 5.71
C HIS A 153 10.80 -0.35 7.20
N VAL A 154 11.69 -1.07 7.87
CA VAL A 154 12.08 -0.79 9.26
C VAL A 154 13.60 -0.74 9.36
N LEU A 155 14.11 0.15 10.21
CA LEU A 155 15.55 0.32 10.43
C LEU A 155 16.21 -0.97 10.98
N GLY A 156 17.40 -1.29 10.48
CA GLY A 156 18.13 -2.53 10.75
C GLY A 156 18.73 -2.68 12.17
N VAL A 157 18.64 -3.92 12.66
CA VAL A 157 19.35 -4.63 13.76
C VAL A 157 19.29 -4.09 15.19
N ASN A 158 19.32 -2.78 15.46
CA ASN A 158 19.28 -2.28 16.83
C ASN A 158 17.86 -1.86 17.24
N VAL A 159 17.25 -2.64 18.13
CA VAL A 159 15.82 -2.59 18.49
C VAL A 159 15.41 -1.33 19.28
N SER A 160 16.36 -0.45 19.57
CA SER A 160 16.10 0.85 20.18
C SER A 160 15.53 1.88 19.21
N ASN A 161 15.89 1.81 17.91
CA ASN A 161 15.45 2.78 16.90
C ASN A 161 14.26 2.22 16.12
N LYS A 162 13.08 2.79 16.40
CA LYS A 162 11.76 2.23 16.04
C LYS A 162 11.10 3.03 14.92
N GLU A 163 11.89 3.32 13.90
CA GLU A 163 11.50 4.16 12.78
C GLU A 163 10.98 3.32 11.61
N ILE A 164 10.04 3.91 10.86
CA ILE A 164 9.39 3.28 9.72
C ILE A 164 9.68 4.11 8.49
N GLY A 165 10.13 3.46 7.41
CA GLY A 165 10.41 4.11 6.14
C GLY A 165 9.44 3.63 5.07
N ASN A 166 8.64 4.53 4.51
CA ASN A 166 7.69 4.20 3.44
C ASN A 166 8.20 4.77 2.12
N VAL A 167 8.32 3.92 1.11
CA VAL A 167 8.47 4.34 -0.29
C VAL A 167 7.17 4.04 -1.01
N SER A 168 6.54 5.03 -1.64
CA SER A 168 5.26 4.83 -2.31
C SER A 168 5.19 5.38 -3.73
N TRP A 169 4.35 4.72 -4.53
CA TRP A 169 4.06 5.04 -5.92
C TRP A 169 2.57 5.17 -6.12
N LEU A 170 2.15 6.27 -6.75
CA LEU A 170 0.78 6.50 -7.17
C LEU A 170 0.48 5.69 -8.44
N LEU A 171 -0.73 5.12 -8.55
CA LEU A 171 -1.18 4.35 -9.71
C LEU A 171 -2.16 5.18 -10.55
N GLU A 172 -1.81 5.45 -11.79
CA GLU A 172 -2.66 6.15 -12.75
C GLU A 172 -3.34 5.15 -13.69
N VAL A 173 -4.63 5.38 -13.97
CA VAL A 173 -5.34 4.58 -14.98
C VAL A 173 -4.79 4.92 -16.35
N GLY A 174 -4.15 3.94 -16.98
CA GLY A 174 -3.72 4.02 -18.36
C GLY A 174 -4.74 3.41 -19.30
N THR A 175 -4.22 2.64 -20.25
CA THR A 175 -4.95 1.84 -21.24
C THR A 175 -4.58 0.37 -21.05
N GLU A 176 -5.26 -0.55 -21.74
CA GLU A 176 -4.92 -1.98 -21.61
C GLU A 176 -3.50 -2.31 -22.11
N VAL A 177 -2.84 -1.43 -22.88
CA VAL A 177 -1.41 -1.63 -23.24
C VAL A 177 -0.46 -1.38 -22.06
N ASP A 178 -0.92 -0.64 -21.05
CA ASP A 178 -0.20 -0.38 -19.79
C ASP A 178 -0.34 -1.58 -18.81
N PHE A 179 -0.57 -2.80 -19.32
CA PHE A 179 -0.65 -4.00 -18.50
C PHE A 179 0.70 -4.31 -17.87
N TYR A 180 0.76 -4.26 -16.54
CA TYR A 180 1.98 -4.43 -15.77
C TYR A 180 2.10 -5.85 -15.23
N ASP A 181 2.95 -6.66 -15.86
CA ASP A 181 3.09 -8.08 -15.56
C ASP A 181 3.51 -8.35 -14.10
N PHE A 182 4.28 -7.45 -13.49
CA PHE A 182 4.68 -7.58 -12.09
C PHE A 182 3.51 -7.41 -11.13
N LEU A 183 2.63 -6.43 -11.36
CA LEU A 183 1.40 -6.25 -10.57
C LEU A 183 0.46 -7.46 -10.72
N GLU A 184 0.38 -8.06 -11.91
CA GLU A 184 -0.44 -9.26 -12.13
C GLU A 184 0.01 -10.45 -11.25
N LEU A 185 1.31 -10.56 -10.95
CA LEU A 185 1.81 -11.58 -10.01
C LEU A 185 1.16 -11.45 -8.63
N TYR A 186 1.01 -10.22 -8.14
CA TYR A 186 0.39 -9.94 -6.85
C TYR A 186 -1.13 -10.18 -6.90
N ILE A 187 -1.81 -9.66 -7.93
CA ILE A 187 -3.26 -9.83 -8.13
C ILE A 187 -3.63 -11.32 -8.10
N ARG A 188 -2.89 -12.17 -8.83
CA ARG A 188 -3.13 -13.63 -8.83
C ARG A 188 -2.99 -14.26 -7.45
N ARG A 189 -2.04 -13.79 -6.64
CA ARG A 189 -1.86 -14.29 -5.27
C ARG A 189 -3.03 -13.91 -4.38
N TRP A 190 -3.48 -12.66 -4.41
CA TRP A 190 -4.67 -12.25 -3.64
C TRP A 190 -5.95 -12.92 -4.14
N ARG A 191 -6.15 -13.11 -5.46
CA ARG A 191 -7.27 -13.92 -5.99
C ARG A 191 -7.28 -15.34 -5.40
N ASN A 192 -6.11 -15.97 -5.28
CA ASN A 192 -6.00 -17.30 -4.66
C ASN A 192 -6.33 -17.27 -3.16
N VAL A 193 -5.93 -16.23 -2.44
CA VAL A 193 -6.32 -15.99 -1.04
C VAL A 193 -7.84 -15.88 -0.92
N ALA A 194 -8.47 -15.00 -1.71
CA ALA A 194 -9.92 -14.82 -1.71
C ALA A 194 -10.69 -16.12 -1.99
N LYS A 195 -10.30 -16.85 -3.05
CA LYS A 195 -10.89 -18.16 -3.41
C LYS A 195 -10.71 -19.20 -2.30
N LYS A 196 -9.58 -19.20 -1.61
CA LYS A 196 -9.35 -20.10 -0.47
C LYS A 196 -10.25 -19.73 0.71
N THR A 197 -10.31 -18.45 1.07
CA THR A 197 -11.15 -17.95 2.16
C THR A 197 -12.62 -18.33 1.97
N VAL A 198 -13.17 -18.09 0.77
CA VAL A 198 -14.56 -18.47 0.44
C VAL A 198 -14.78 -19.97 0.60
N ARG A 199 -13.89 -20.81 0.05
CA ARG A 199 -13.98 -22.28 0.19
C ARG A 199 -13.94 -22.74 1.65
N ASP A 200 -13.05 -22.18 2.44
CA ASP A 200 -12.90 -22.54 3.85
C ASP A 200 -14.10 -22.06 4.68
N CYS A 201 -14.71 -20.94 4.32
CA CYS A 201 -15.98 -20.47 4.90
C CYS A 201 -17.17 -21.36 4.55
N ILE A 202 -17.31 -21.78 3.29
CA ILE A 202 -18.35 -22.73 2.87
C ILE A 202 -18.22 -24.04 3.65
N LYS A 203 -16.99 -24.59 3.77
CA LYS A 203 -16.74 -25.81 4.55
C LYS A 203 -17.14 -25.66 6.02
N ARG A 204 -16.78 -24.54 6.65
CA ARG A 204 -17.13 -24.26 8.05
C ARG A 204 -18.63 -24.12 8.27
N ARG A 205 -19.36 -23.46 7.35
CA ARG A 205 -20.82 -23.36 7.42
C ARG A 205 -21.50 -24.71 7.25
N ARG A 206 -21.09 -25.52 6.27
CA ARG A 206 -21.61 -26.90 6.07
C ARG A 206 -21.35 -27.80 7.28
N MET A 207 -20.19 -27.69 7.93
CA MET A 207 -19.91 -28.44 9.16
C MET A 207 -20.84 -28.05 10.33
N LYS A 208 -21.19 -26.76 10.46
CA LYS A 208 -22.16 -26.29 11.47
C LYS A 208 -23.58 -26.81 11.19
N GLU A 209 -24.00 -26.86 9.93
CA GLU A 209 -25.32 -27.39 9.51
C GLU A 209 -25.50 -28.87 9.86
N ASN A 210 -24.46 -29.69 9.67
CA ASN A 210 -24.50 -31.13 10.00
C ASN A 210 -24.48 -31.42 11.51
N GLY A 211 -24.21 -30.42 12.36
CA GLY A 211 -24.18 -30.54 13.82
C GLY A 211 -25.46 -30.11 14.53
N ASN A 212 -26.25 -29.18 13.95
CA ASN A 212 -27.58 -28.79 14.46
C ASN A 212 -28.43 -28.08 13.37
N PRO A 213 -29.46 -28.71 12.78
CA PRO A 213 -30.12 -28.21 11.56
C PRO A 213 -31.01 -26.98 11.71
N LEU A 214 -31.37 -26.56 12.93
CA LEU A 214 -32.51 -25.64 13.10
C LEU A 214 -32.19 -24.14 12.96
N HIS A 215 -30.93 -23.69 13.03
CA HIS A 215 -30.60 -22.24 13.14
C HIS A 215 -29.42 -21.77 12.26
N ALA A 216 -28.96 -22.55 11.28
CA ALA A 216 -27.86 -22.11 10.41
C ALA A 216 -28.37 -21.13 9.32
N PRO A 217 -27.78 -19.92 9.16
CA PRO A 217 -28.10 -19.04 8.04
C PRO A 217 -27.68 -19.69 6.70
N PRO A 218 -28.42 -19.48 5.61
CA PRO A 218 -28.28 -20.29 4.40
C PRO A 218 -26.92 -20.10 3.71
N VAL A 219 -26.25 -21.22 3.43
CA VAL A 219 -24.99 -21.32 2.65
C VAL A 219 -25.08 -20.68 1.25
N ARG A 220 -26.29 -20.53 0.70
CA ARG A 220 -26.57 -20.01 -0.65
C ARG A 220 -25.91 -18.66 -0.97
N LEU A 221 -25.76 -17.76 0.01
CA LEU A 221 -25.20 -16.41 -0.23
C LEU A 221 -23.68 -16.43 -0.50
N LEU A 222 -22.93 -17.34 0.14
CA LEU A 222 -21.49 -17.51 -0.13
C LEU A 222 -21.25 -18.29 -1.43
N GLU A 223 -22.14 -19.23 -1.73
CA GLU A 223 -22.10 -20.00 -2.98
C GLU A 223 -22.44 -19.16 -4.20
N SER A 224 -23.17 -18.05 -4.06
CA SER A 224 -23.45 -17.10 -5.14
C SER A 224 -22.38 -16.03 -5.35
N LEU A 225 -21.31 -16.00 -4.55
CA LEU A 225 -20.25 -15.00 -4.72
C LEU A 225 -19.50 -15.26 -6.03
N PRO A 226 -19.15 -14.22 -6.82
CA PRO A 226 -18.37 -14.39 -8.06
C PRO A 226 -17.04 -15.14 -7.85
N LEU A 227 -16.49 -15.06 -6.63
CA LEU A 227 -15.25 -15.72 -6.22
C LEU A 227 -15.44 -17.19 -5.81
N SER A 228 -16.69 -17.66 -5.62
CA SER A 228 -17.03 -19.04 -5.29
C SER A 228 -17.05 -19.95 -6.52
N GLU A 229 -17.26 -19.36 -7.72
CA GLU A 229 -17.40 -20.11 -8.96
C GLU A 229 -16.12 -20.89 -9.24
N THR A 230 -16.20 -22.19 -9.04
CA THR A 230 -15.19 -23.16 -9.46
C THR A 230 -14.99 -23.20 -10.97
N ASN A 231 -15.75 -22.40 -11.74
CA ASN A 231 -15.74 -22.31 -13.20
C ASN A 231 -15.64 -20.86 -13.72
N TYR A 232 -15.23 -19.87 -12.91
CA TYR A 232 -14.83 -18.58 -13.46
C TYR A 232 -13.55 -18.80 -14.27
N THR A 233 -13.69 -19.06 -15.57
CA THR A 233 -12.63 -18.79 -16.54
C THR A 233 -12.43 -17.29 -16.48
N GLU A 234 -11.39 -16.89 -15.76
CA GLU A 234 -10.79 -15.56 -15.83
C GLU A 234 -10.85 -15.14 -17.31
N PRO A 235 -11.42 -13.98 -17.67
CA PRO A 235 -11.30 -13.52 -19.05
C PRO A 235 -9.81 -13.56 -19.35
N GLU A 236 -9.42 -14.46 -20.26
CA GLU A 236 -8.03 -14.60 -20.71
C GLU A 236 -7.56 -13.16 -20.96
N PRO A 237 -6.60 -12.65 -20.17
CA PRO A 237 -6.18 -11.27 -20.29
C PRO A 237 -5.82 -11.08 -21.75
N MET A 238 -6.54 -10.19 -22.46
CA MET A 238 -6.49 -10.08 -23.91
C MET A 238 -5.07 -10.34 -24.41
N ASP A 239 -4.87 -11.54 -24.95
CA ASP A 239 -3.65 -11.98 -25.61
C ASP A 239 -2.31 -11.78 -24.86
N VAL A 240 -2.28 -11.85 -23.52
CA VAL A 240 -0.99 -11.91 -22.77
C VAL A 240 -0.22 -13.21 -23.06
N LEU A 241 -0.92 -14.25 -23.54
CA LEU A 241 -0.32 -15.53 -23.94
C LEU A 241 0.52 -15.45 -25.24
N SER A 242 0.44 -14.35 -26.00
CA SER A 242 1.29 -14.13 -27.17
C SER A 242 2.60 -13.39 -26.84
N ARG A 243 2.78 -12.89 -25.60
CA ARG A 243 4.08 -12.37 -25.16
C ARG A 243 5.05 -13.55 -24.99
N PRO A 244 6.06 -13.70 -25.86
CA PRO A 244 7.06 -14.73 -25.67
C PRO A 244 7.85 -14.35 -24.41
N PHE A 245 7.87 -15.25 -23.41
CA PHE A 245 8.74 -15.20 -22.21
C PHE A 245 8.26 -14.42 -20.95
N PHE A 246 7.03 -14.63 -20.45
CA PHE A 246 6.71 -14.32 -19.04
C PHE A 246 6.32 -15.56 -18.22
N ASP A 247 7.26 -16.48 -18.00
CA ASP A 247 7.07 -17.53 -16.99
C ASP A 247 7.24 -16.92 -15.59
N CYS A 248 6.11 -16.67 -14.94
CA CYS A 248 6.03 -16.17 -13.56
C CYS A 248 6.80 -17.04 -12.55
N ARG A 249 7.16 -18.28 -12.91
CA ARG A 249 7.95 -19.20 -12.09
C ARG A 249 9.47 -19.01 -12.23
N GLN A 250 9.93 -18.35 -13.30
CA GLN A 250 11.35 -18.22 -13.64
C GLN A 250 11.94 -16.83 -13.38
N ARG A 251 11.13 -15.75 -13.40
CA ARG A 251 11.64 -14.41 -13.05
C ARG A 251 12.06 -14.39 -11.58
N LYS A 252 13.31 -14.00 -11.33
CA LYS A 252 13.77 -13.69 -9.97
C LYS A 252 12.98 -12.48 -9.47
N PHE A 253 12.18 -12.69 -8.42
CA PHE A 253 11.39 -11.62 -7.82
C PHE A 253 12.28 -10.50 -7.31
N HIS A 254 11.88 -9.27 -7.64
CA HIS A 254 12.60 -8.07 -7.29
C HIS A 254 11.57 -7.08 -6.69
N PRO A 255 11.49 -6.94 -5.36
CA PRO A 255 10.43 -6.17 -4.72
C PRO A 255 10.42 -4.69 -5.10
N TYR A 256 11.54 -4.16 -5.60
CA TYR A 256 11.67 -2.79 -6.09
C TYR A 256 11.43 -2.64 -7.60
N ASP A 257 10.83 -3.63 -8.28
CA ASP A 257 10.46 -3.51 -9.71
C ASP A 257 9.54 -2.29 -9.98
N TRP A 258 8.76 -1.86 -8.98
CA TRP A 258 7.98 -0.62 -9.01
C TRP A 258 8.84 0.62 -9.32
N TRP A 259 10.10 0.61 -8.89
CA TRP A 259 11.04 1.71 -9.09
C TRP A 259 11.40 1.88 -10.56
N ASP A 260 11.71 0.77 -11.24
CA ASP A 260 12.04 0.77 -12.67
C ASP A 260 10.80 1.11 -13.50
N GLU A 261 9.64 0.61 -13.12
CA GLU A 261 8.37 0.90 -13.80
C GLU A 261 7.99 2.39 -13.70
N ALA A 262 8.21 3.01 -12.54
CA ALA A 262 7.91 4.43 -12.35
C ALA A 262 8.82 5.37 -13.16
N GLN A 263 9.99 4.90 -13.59
CA GLN A 263 10.96 5.66 -14.38
C GLN A 263 11.33 7.02 -13.77
N THR A 264 11.42 7.10 -12.44
CA THR A 264 11.81 8.30 -11.72
C THR A 264 12.75 7.98 -10.56
N GLU A 265 13.78 8.80 -10.37
CA GLU A 265 14.58 8.83 -9.12
C GLU A 265 14.20 10.02 -8.23
N TYR A 266 13.26 10.85 -8.68
CA TYR A 266 12.75 12.02 -7.96
C TYR A 266 11.55 11.69 -7.11
N TYR A 267 11.46 12.33 -5.94
CA TYR A 267 10.47 12.02 -4.92
C TYR A 267 10.23 13.20 -3.98
N PHE A 268 9.05 13.20 -3.38
CA PHE A 268 8.75 14.00 -2.20
C PHE A 268 9.16 13.22 -0.96
N ARG A 269 9.73 13.91 0.03
CA ARG A 269 9.95 13.34 1.34
C ARG A 269 9.37 14.21 2.44
N TYR A 270 8.80 13.57 3.45
CA TYR A 270 8.22 14.27 4.58
C TYR A 270 8.15 13.33 5.81
N GLU A 271 8.09 13.95 6.98
CA GLU A 271 7.88 13.30 8.28
C GLU A 271 6.38 13.18 8.56
N GLY A 272 5.90 11.98 8.87
CA GLY A 272 4.48 11.70 8.96
C GLY A 272 4.12 10.59 9.94
N SER A 273 2.93 10.04 9.75
CA SER A 273 2.44 8.88 10.50
C SER A 273 2.27 7.66 9.61
N LEU A 274 2.07 6.49 10.23
CA LEU A 274 1.36 5.42 9.52
C LEU A 274 -0.03 5.90 9.09
N THR A 275 -0.52 5.38 7.97
CA THR A 275 -1.86 5.66 7.46
C THR A 275 -2.92 4.66 7.96
N GLU A 276 -2.48 3.71 8.78
CA GLU A 276 -3.30 2.72 9.47
C GLU A 276 -3.01 2.77 10.97
N PRO A 277 -3.96 2.35 11.83
CA PRO A 277 -3.72 2.22 13.27
C PRO A 277 -2.46 1.37 13.56
N PRO A 278 -1.61 1.80 14.51
CA PRO A 278 -1.82 2.84 15.52
C PRO A 278 -1.45 4.27 15.07
N CYS A 279 -1.26 4.54 13.77
CA CYS A 279 -0.99 5.89 13.25
C CYS A 279 0.17 6.62 13.96
N VAL A 280 1.20 5.85 14.33
CA VAL A 280 2.38 6.35 15.04
C VAL A 280 3.18 7.30 14.15
N ARG A 281 3.68 8.38 14.76
CA ARG A 281 4.32 9.53 14.09
C ARG A 281 5.83 9.33 13.87
N THR A 282 6.21 8.11 13.49
CA THR A 282 7.60 7.68 13.27
C THR A 282 7.84 7.29 11.80
N ALA A 283 6.92 7.69 10.90
CA ALA A 283 6.97 7.31 9.51
C ALA A 283 7.69 8.37 8.66
N HIS A 284 8.79 7.96 8.03
CA HIS A 284 9.50 8.73 7.02
C HIS A 284 8.95 8.36 5.66
N TRP A 285 8.33 9.30 4.97
CA TRP A 285 7.74 9.05 3.65
C TRP A 285 8.68 9.45 2.52
N ARG A 286 8.65 8.67 1.45
CA ARG A 286 9.23 8.91 0.13
C ARG A 286 8.18 8.60 -0.91
N VAL A 287 7.48 9.62 -1.39
CA VAL A 287 6.44 9.46 -2.42
C VAL A 287 7.04 9.83 -3.77
N MET A 288 7.11 8.85 -4.66
CA MET A 288 7.79 8.99 -5.95
C MET A 288 7.02 9.97 -6.85
N ARG A 289 7.76 10.83 -7.56
CA ARG A 289 7.20 11.95 -8.34
C ARG A 289 6.23 11.48 -9.44
N ARG A 290 6.60 10.41 -10.14
CA ARG A 290 5.89 9.93 -11.33
C ARG A 290 4.96 8.78 -10.96
N PRO A 291 3.66 8.88 -11.27
CA PRO A 291 2.74 7.77 -11.10
C PRO A 291 3.06 6.64 -12.10
N ILE A 292 2.80 5.40 -11.70
CA ILE A 292 2.87 4.23 -12.57
C ILE A 292 1.55 4.12 -13.31
N ARG A 293 1.59 4.09 -14.64
CA ARG A 293 0.40 3.82 -15.46
C ARG A 293 0.12 2.32 -15.43
N VAL A 294 -1.13 1.95 -15.18
CA VAL A 294 -1.56 0.56 -15.12
C VAL A 294 -2.84 0.34 -15.91
N ALA A 295 -3.00 -0.88 -16.45
CA ALA A 295 -4.18 -1.25 -17.22
C ALA A 295 -5.47 -1.11 -16.38
N PRO A 296 -6.55 -0.56 -16.98
CA PRO A 296 -7.84 -0.46 -16.30
C PRO A 296 -8.36 -1.81 -15.77
N SER A 297 -8.08 -2.91 -16.47
CA SER A 297 -8.42 -4.27 -16.02
C SER A 297 -7.74 -4.67 -14.70
N GLN A 298 -6.50 -4.25 -14.47
CA GLN A 298 -5.77 -4.53 -13.24
C GLN A 298 -6.29 -3.68 -12.08
N ILE A 299 -6.66 -2.41 -12.31
CA ILE A 299 -7.32 -1.57 -11.30
C ILE A 299 -8.65 -2.20 -10.86
N ARG A 300 -9.53 -2.56 -11.82
CA ARG A 300 -10.81 -3.21 -11.51
C ARG A 300 -10.63 -4.51 -10.71
N ALA A 301 -9.57 -5.26 -11.00
CA ALA A 301 -9.26 -6.49 -10.26
C ALA A 301 -8.90 -6.23 -8.80
N LEU A 302 -8.13 -5.18 -8.52
CA LEU A 302 -7.77 -4.77 -7.15
C LEU A 302 -9.00 -4.23 -6.41
N GLU A 303 -9.81 -3.38 -7.05
CA GLU A 303 -11.05 -2.84 -6.48
C GLU A 303 -12.01 -3.95 -6.07
N LYS A 304 -12.22 -4.94 -6.94
CA LYS A 304 -13.06 -6.10 -6.66
C LYS A 304 -12.57 -6.90 -5.46
N LEU A 305 -11.26 -7.12 -5.33
CA LEU A 305 -10.68 -7.85 -4.18
C LEU A 305 -10.94 -7.14 -2.84
N LEU A 306 -10.95 -5.81 -2.84
CA LEU A 306 -11.24 -5.00 -1.65
C LEU A 306 -12.75 -4.92 -1.36
N ALA A 307 -13.58 -4.75 -2.39
CA ALA A 307 -15.03 -4.62 -2.26
C ALA A 307 -15.69 -5.94 -1.84
N GLU A 308 -15.24 -7.07 -2.41
CA GLU A 308 -15.80 -8.40 -2.16
C GLU A 308 -15.07 -9.16 -1.04
N ARG A 309 -14.31 -8.46 -0.19
CA ARG A 309 -13.56 -9.08 0.91
C ARG A 309 -14.51 -9.85 1.83
N ILE A 310 -14.18 -11.12 2.05
CA ILE A 310 -14.80 -11.97 3.09
C ILE A 310 -13.86 -12.06 4.26
N ASP A 311 -14.38 -11.78 5.45
CA ASP A 311 -13.63 -11.95 6.68
C ASP A 311 -13.36 -13.43 6.95
N PRO A 312 -12.09 -13.85 7.11
CA PRO A 312 -11.76 -15.25 7.31
C PRO A 312 -12.23 -15.80 8.65
N ASP A 313 -12.54 -14.98 9.66
CA ASP A 313 -12.97 -15.48 10.97
C ASP A 313 -14.49 -15.55 11.07
N THR A 314 -15.18 -14.48 10.66
CA THR A 314 -16.65 -14.41 10.74
C THR A 314 -17.34 -15.05 9.53
N CYS A 315 -16.64 -15.17 8.40
CA CYS A 315 -17.21 -15.59 7.11
C CYS A 315 -18.33 -14.68 6.60
N GLU A 316 -18.24 -13.38 6.93
CA GLU A 316 -19.14 -12.34 6.47
C GLU A 316 -18.42 -11.39 5.52
N ALA A 317 -19.18 -10.75 4.62
CA ALA A 317 -18.64 -9.71 3.76
C ALA A 317 -18.31 -8.49 4.63
N TYR A 318 -17.04 -8.10 4.66
CA TYR A 318 -16.58 -6.96 5.43
C TYR A 318 -15.36 -6.33 4.76
N THR A 319 -15.45 -5.03 4.54
CA THR A 319 -14.38 -4.16 4.06
C THR A 319 -14.48 -2.83 4.80
N ALA A 320 -13.35 -2.17 5.03
CA ALA A 320 -13.30 -0.83 5.62
C ALA A 320 -13.57 0.27 4.58
N GLY A 321 -13.69 -0.11 3.30
CA GLY A 321 -13.90 0.84 2.21
C GLY A 321 -15.34 1.35 2.10
N ARG A 322 -15.50 2.61 1.70
CA ARG A 322 -16.80 3.21 1.38
C ARG A 322 -17.15 2.85 -0.07
N PRO A 323 -18.37 2.35 -0.37
CA PRO A 323 -18.81 2.16 -1.75
C PRO A 323 -18.68 3.46 -2.54
N ARG A 324 -18.07 3.37 -3.73
CA ARG A 324 -17.93 4.54 -4.59
C ARG A 324 -19.30 4.94 -5.13
N ASP A 325 -19.59 6.23 -5.15
CA ASP A 325 -20.90 6.72 -5.56
C ASP A 325 -21.21 6.23 -6.99
N GLY A 326 -22.28 5.43 -7.13
CA GLY A 326 -22.70 4.85 -8.41
C GLY A 326 -22.00 3.56 -8.86
N ASP A 327 -21.04 3.04 -8.10
CA ASP A 327 -20.33 1.79 -8.39
C ASP A 327 -20.24 0.88 -7.16
N THR A 328 -21.06 -0.17 -7.13
CA THR A 328 -21.08 -1.15 -6.02
C THR A 328 -19.94 -2.16 -6.07
N THR A 329 -19.11 -2.14 -7.13
CA THR A 329 -18.00 -3.08 -7.33
C THR A 329 -16.65 -2.53 -6.91
N ALA A 330 -16.62 -1.24 -6.53
CA ALA A 330 -15.44 -0.55 -6.04
C ALA A 330 -15.73 0.09 -4.68
N VAL A 331 -14.72 0.09 -3.83
CA VAL A 331 -14.74 0.76 -2.53
C VAL A 331 -13.50 1.64 -2.39
N ASP A 332 -13.68 2.78 -1.75
CA ASP A 332 -12.59 3.70 -1.44
C ASP A 332 -12.09 3.40 -0.01
N VAL A 333 -10.89 2.81 0.09
CA VAL A 333 -10.25 2.42 1.36
C VAL A 333 -9.24 3.43 1.89
N ASN A 334 -8.98 4.51 1.15
CA ASN A 334 -8.00 5.51 1.54
C ASN A 334 -8.43 6.27 2.81
N ARG A 335 -7.46 6.53 3.70
CA ARG A 335 -7.67 7.44 4.83
C ARG A 335 -7.95 8.86 4.28
N PRO A 336 -8.79 9.68 4.94
CA PRO A 336 -8.94 11.09 4.62
C PRO A 336 -7.60 11.84 4.63
N LEU A 337 -7.46 12.85 3.76
CA LEU A 337 -6.26 13.69 3.76
C LEU A 337 -6.15 14.45 5.08
N GLN A 338 -4.94 14.43 5.62
CA GLN A 338 -4.55 15.16 6.80
C GLN A 338 -4.05 16.54 6.38
N LYS A 339 -4.32 17.56 7.20
CA LYS A 339 -3.92 18.92 6.87
C LYS A 339 -2.40 19.05 6.84
N TYR A 340 -1.86 19.58 5.74
CA TYR A 340 -0.44 19.92 5.66
C TYR A 340 -0.04 20.91 6.76
N ARG A 341 1.15 20.68 7.31
CA ARG A 341 1.76 21.48 8.40
C ARG A 341 3.26 21.56 8.18
N HIS A 342 3.87 22.64 8.66
CA HIS A 342 5.32 22.84 8.61
C HIS A 342 6.11 21.73 9.33
N THR A 343 5.51 21.04 10.30
CA THR A 343 6.09 19.89 11.01
C THR A 343 6.27 18.66 10.14
N HIS A 344 5.58 18.56 8.99
CA HIS A 344 5.84 17.50 8.00
C HIS A 344 7.21 17.66 7.35
N LYS A 345 7.83 18.85 7.40
CA LYS A 345 9.15 19.12 6.79
C LYS A 345 9.23 18.64 5.33
N LEU A 346 8.17 18.89 4.56
CA LEU A 346 8.08 18.47 3.15
C LEU A 346 9.25 19.05 2.34
N VAL A 347 9.88 18.16 1.59
CA VAL A 347 11.00 18.39 0.68
C VAL A 347 10.65 17.72 -0.64
N TYR A 348 11.05 18.32 -1.75
CA TYR A 348 11.00 17.70 -3.07
C TYR A 348 12.42 17.58 -3.58
N CYS A 349 12.88 16.35 -3.78
CA CYS A 349 14.21 16.04 -4.26
C CYS A 349 14.14 15.74 -5.76
N GLU A 350 14.80 16.56 -6.56
CA GLU A 350 14.67 16.58 -8.02
C GLU A 350 15.98 16.90 -8.77
N CYS A 351 15.85 17.46 -9.97
CA CYS A 351 16.92 17.76 -10.91
C CYS A 351 18.14 18.48 -10.31
N VAL A 352 17.93 19.36 -9.34
CA VAL A 352 18.99 20.17 -8.73
C VAL A 352 19.87 19.36 -7.78
N ASP A 353 19.35 18.23 -7.29
CA ASP A 353 19.99 17.42 -6.25
C ASP A 353 20.83 16.30 -6.87
N TRP A 354 20.31 15.65 -7.92
CA TRP A 354 21.09 14.68 -8.69
C TRP A 354 20.58 14.47 -10.12
N LYS A 355 21.50 14.02 -10.97
CA LYS A 355 21.19 13.57 -12.33
C LYS A 355 20.55 12.17 -12.27
N SER A 356 19.30 12.08 -12.72
CA SER A 356 18.60 10.80 -12.83
C SER A 356 19.18 9.92 -13.95
N ARG A 357 19.14 8.60 -13.76
CA ARG A 357 19.46 7.64 -14.83
C ARG A 357 18.34 7.52 -15.88
N PHE A 358 17.12 7.92 -15.54
CA PHE A 358 15.97 7.75 -16.42
C PHE A 358 15.89 8.89 -17.44
N ARG A 359 15.66 8.54 -18.71
CA ARG A 359 15.51 9.51 -19.79
C ARG A 359 14.38 10.51 -19.53
N VAL A 360 13.24 10.02 -19.00
CA VAL A 360 12.05 10.82 -18.70
C VAL A 360 12.33 11.92 -17.67
N ASP A 361 13.13 11.61 -16.66
CA ASP A 361 13.59 12.61 -15.69
C ASP A 361 14.55 13.62 -16.35
N GLY A 362 15.45 13.18 -17.22
CA GLY A 362 16.31 14.08 -17.99
C GLY A 362 15.53 15.06 -18.88
N GLU A 363 14.45 14.60 -19.51
CA GLU A 363 13.52 15.43 -20.28
C GLU A 363 12.78 16.41 -19.36
N TYR A 364 12.30 15.96 -18.21
CA TYR A 364 11.70 16.83 -17.19
C TYR A 364 12.67 17.93 -16.72
N CYS A 365 13.95 17.60 -16.51
CA CYS A 365 14.98 18.55 -16.13
C CYS A 365 15.42 19.51 -17.25
N SER A 366 14.98 19.30 -18.49
CA SER A 366 15.24 20.24 -19.59
C SER A 366 14.32 21.47 -19.55
N PHE A 367 13.17 21.38 -18.89
CA PHE A 367 12.23 22.49 -18.74
C PHE A 367 12.69 23.48 -17.67
N PRO A 368 12.38 24.79 -17.75
CA PRO A 368 12.64 25.74 -16.67
C PRO A 368 11.92 25.35 -15.38
N MET A 369 12.52 25.65 -14.22
CA MET A 369 11.99 25.27 -12.90
C MET A 369 10.59 25.84 -12.66
N GLU A 370 10.31 27.04 -13.17
CA GLU A 370 9.03 27.74 -13.05
C GLU A 370 7.87 27.02 -13.78
N VAL A 371 8.20 26.11 -14.71
CA VAL A 371 7.25 25.34 -15.52
C VAL A 371 7.14 23.89 -15.02
N ARG A 372 8.09 23.43 -14.21
CA ARG A 372 8.07 22.11 -13.58
C ARG A 372 7.05 22.09 -12.45
N GLY A 373 6.06 21.19 -12.52
CA GLY A 373 5.01 21.06 -11.49
C GLY A 373 3.67 21.70 -11.84
N VAL A 374 3.61 22.51 -12.91
CA VAL A 374 2.32 22.87 -13.53
C VAL A 374 1.84 21.65 -14.31
N SER A 375 0.57 21.28 -14.10
CA SER A 375 -0.12 20.03 -14.46
C SER A 375 -0.23 19.69 -15.96
N ASN A 376 0.83 19.86 -16.76
CA ASN A 376 0.80 19.71 -18.22
C ASN A 376 1.60 18.51 -18.77
N PHE A 377 1.96 17.54 -17.94
CA PHE A 377 2.70 16.36 -18.41
C PHE A 377 1.83 15.10 -18.40
N THR A 378 0.67 15.20 -19.05
CA THR A 378 -0.02 14.04 -19.65
C THR A 378 0.04 14.22 -21.16
N ASN A 379 1.00 13.58 -21.80
CA ASN A 379 0.92 13.20 -23.21
C ASN A 379 1.37 11.75 -23.33
#